data_AF-A0A2G7GVW0-F1
#
_entry.id   AF-A0A2G7GVW0-F1
#
_cell.length_a   1.000
_cell.length_b   1.000
_cell.length_c   1.000
_cell.angle_alpha   90.00
_cell.angle_beta   90.00
_cell.angle_gamma   90.00
#
_symmetry.space_group_name_H-M   'P 1'
#
loop_
_entity.id
_entity.type
_entity.pdbx_description
1 polymer ?
#
loop_
_entity_poly.entity_id
_entity_poly.type
_entity_poly.pdbx_seq_one_letter_code
_entity_poly.pdbx_strand_id
1 'polypeptide(L)'
;MRRHPAPLTLTAALLLPLALSGCAFGAYFPPTTPLERQISGVYEGVGVGPTGRVPYRLTLGLVERDGHASGSLVNLESRKVYAGSGPFKRLVDGTELTLKLYENGTHRANLYLVRRDTDGTVTLDGHLRTVLLGREALGYTLQLRPIPTP
;
A
#
# COMPACT_ATOMS: atom_id res chain seq x y z
N MET A 1 -50.04 -5.21 62.89
CA MET A 1 -48.98 -4.58 63.70
C MET A 1 -47.69 -4.51 62.88
N ARG A 2 -47.02 -3.34 62.88
CA ARG A 2 -45.57 -3.05 62.65
C ARG A 2 -44.97 -3.42 61.26
N ARG A 3 -44.72 -2.46 60.35
CA ARG A 3 -43.63 -1.45 60.22
C ARG A 3 -42.22 -2.04 59.90
N HIS A 4 -41.76 -1.71 58.68
CA HIS A 4 -40.43 -1.62 57.96
C HIS A 4 -39.08 -1.81 58.72
N PRO A 5 -37.85 -1.84 58.08
CA PRO A 5 -37.44 -1.51 56.68
C PRO A 5 -36.35 -2.43 56.02
N ALA A 6 -35.91 -2.03 54.81
CA ALA A 6 -34.88 -2.61 53.91
C ALA A 6 -33.40 -2.48 54.39
N PRO A 7 -32.43 -3.09 53.67
CA PRO A 7 -31.60 -2.33 52.68
C PRO A 7 -31.34 -3.14 51.37
N LEU A 8 -31.34 -2.56 50.16
CA LEU A 8 -30.34 -1.70 49.51
C LEU A 8 -28.96 -2.36 49.32
N THR A 9 -28.71 -2.89 48.11
CA THR A 9 -27.38 -2.85 47.45
C THR A 9 -27.55 -2.91 45.92
N LEU A 10 -27.31 -1.76 45.28
CA LEU A 10 -26.90 -1.65 43.88
C LEU A 10 -25.60 -2.43 43.68
N THR A 11 -25.54 -3.25 42.63
CA THR A 11 -24.27 -3.61 42.00
C THR A 11 -24.36 -3.28 40.53
N ALA A 12 -23.85 -2.11 40.19
CA ALA A 12 -23.57 -1.67 38.84
C ALA A 12 -22.41 -2.50 38.28
N ALA A 13 -22.64 -3.28 37.23
CA ALA A 13 -21.58 -3.82 36.39
C ALA A 13 -22.20 -4.34 35.10
N LEU A 14 -22.08 -3.56 34.02
CA LEU A 14 -21.84 -4.00 32.63
C LEU A 14 -22.01 -2.81 31.68
N LEU A 15 -21.25 -1.74 31.93
CA LEU A 15 -20.87 -0.79 30.89
C LEU A 15 -19.67 -1.39 30.15
N LEU A 16 -19.93 -2.21 29.14
CA LEU A 16 -18.95 -2.53 28.11
C LEU A 16 -19.25 -1.64 26.91
N PRO A 17 -18.45 -0.57 26.68
CA PRO A 17 -18.43 0.03 25.36
C PRO A 17 -17.73 -0.97 24.45
N LEU A 18 -18.49 -1.61 23.56
CA LEU A 18 -17.95 -2.22 22.35
C LEU A 18 -17.36 -1.08 21.51
N ALA A 19 -16.12 -0.73 21.82
CA ALA A 19 -15.24 0.08 21.00
C ALA A 19 -14.88 -0.72 19.74
N LEU A 20 -15.87 -0.89 18.87
CA LEU A 20 -15.78 -1.54 17.56
C LEU A 20 -15.55 -0.50 16.45
N SER A 21 -14.71 0.49 16.73
CA SER A 21 -14.30 1.50 15.76
C SER A 21 -12.78 1.72 15.78
N GLY A 22 -12.03 0.63 15.86
CA GLY A 22 -10.68 0.61 15.33
C GLY A 22 -10.76 0.46 13.81
N CYS A 23 -10.69 1.57 13.07
CA CYS A 23 -10.47 1.55 11.64
C CYS A 23 -9.29 0.61 11.35
N ALA A 24 -9.57 -0.50 10.66
CA ALA A 24 -8.56 -1.45 10.22
C ALA A 24 -7.55 -0.71 9.35
N PHE A 25 -6.41 -0.35 9.94
CA PHE A 25 -5.22 0.05 9.23
C PHE A 25 -4.84 -1.11 8.28
N GLY A 26 -5.14 -0.92 7.00
CA GLY A 26 -4.70 -1.77 5.88
C GLY A 26 -4.84 -3.26 6.14
N ALA A 27 -6.00 -3.84 5.82
CA ALA A 27 -6.17 -5.29 5.81
C ALA A 27 -5.08 -5.93 4.93
N TYR A 28 -4.05 -6.47 5.59
CA TYR A 28 -3.04 -7.29 4.96
C TYR A 28 -3.69 -8.64 4.68
N PHE A 29 -4.16 -8.84 3.45
CA PHE A 29 -4.62 -10.14 3.01
C PHE A 29 -3.39 -10.99 2.70
N PRO A 30 -3.16 -12.11 3.41
CA PRO A 30 -2.03 -12.97 3.11
C PRO A 30 -2.17 -13.47 1.66
N PRO A 31 -1.09 -13.43 0.87
CA PRO A 31 -1.13 -13.83 -0.53
C PRO A 31 -1.51 -15.32 -0.65
N THR A 32 -2.69 -15.56 -1.21
CA THR A 32 -3.30 -16.88 -1.36
C THR A 32 -2.88 -17.57 -2.64
N THR A 33 -2.59 -16.79 -3.70
CA THR A 33 -2.17 -17.34 -5.00
C THR A 33 -0.65 -17.29 -5.20
N PRO A 34 -0.09 -18.13 -6.09
CA PRO A 34 1.34 -18.08 -6.43
C PRO A 34 1.77 -16.71 -6.99
N LEU A 35 0.92 -16.06 -7.80
CA LEU A 35 1.19 -14.73 -8.33
C LEU A 35 1.24 -13.69 -7.21
N GLU A 36 0.27 -13.72 -6.30
CA GLU A 36 0.23 -12.79 -5.17
C GLU A 36 1.51 -12.88 -4.34
N ARG A 37 2.06 -14.08 -4.13
CA ARG A 37 3.33 -14.27 -3.40
C ARG A 37 4.55 -13.80 -4.19
N GLN A 38 4.52 -13.90 -5.51
CA GLN A 38 5.64 -13.49 -6.37
C GLN A 38 5.76 -11.97 -6.50
N ILE A 39 4.64 -11.26 -6.38
CA ILE A 39 4.55 -9.82 -6.62
C ILE A 39 4.45 -9.03 -5.32
N SER A 40 3.70 -9.52 -4.33
CA SER A 40 3.54 -8.81 -3.06
C SER A 40 4.84 -8.83 -2.27
N GLY A 41 5.21 -7.69 -1.71
CA GLY A 41 6.46 -7.53 -0.99
C GLY A 41 6.90 -6.09 -0.88
N VAL A 42 8.11 -5.90 -0.34
CA VAL A 42 8.74 -4.59 -0.24
C VAL A 42 9.86 -4.51 -1.25
N TYR A 43 9.92 -3.39 -1.97
CA TYR A 43 10.91 -3.11 -2.99
C TYR A 43 11.59 -1.79 -2.70
N GLU A 44 12.88 -1.70 -3.01
CA GLU A 44 13.66 -0.48 -2.86
C GLU A 44 14.48 -0.19 -4.10
N GLY A 45 14.74 1.08 -4.33
CA GLY A 45 15.63 1.50 -5.38
C GLY A 45 15.61 2.99 -5.58
N VAL A 46 15.91 3.41 -6.81
CA VAL A 46 16.14 4.82 -7.13
C VAL A 46 15.26 5.22 -8.30
N GLY A 47 14.64 6.39 -8.18
CA GLY A 47 14.04 7.12 -9.27
C GLY A 47 15.00 8.16 -9.82
N VAL A 48 15.18 8.18 -11.14
CA VAL A 48 16.01 9.17 -11.83
C VAL A 48 15.10 10.05 -12.68
N GLY A 49 15.15 11.36 -12.45
CA GLY A 49 14.30 12.32 -13.15
C GLY A 49 14.87 13.73 -13.16
N PRO A 50 14.07 14.74 -13.51
CA PRO A 50 14.53 16.11 -13.74
C PRO A 50 15.08 16.82 -12.49
N THR A 51 14.70 16.36 -11.30
CA THR A 51 15.18 16.89 -10.02
C THR A 51 16.37 16.11 -9.46
N GLY A 52 16.86 15.09 -10.18
CA GLY A 52 17.99 14.25 -9.77
C GLY A 52 17.59 12.81 -9.44
N ARG A 53 18.34 12.20 -8.53
CA ARG A 53 18.20 10.81 -8.10
C ARG A 53 17.54 10.77 -6.72
N VAL A 54 16.39 10.12 -6.62
CA VAL A 54 15.60 10.06 -5.38
C VAL A 54 15.42 8.60 -4.96
N PRO A 55 15.79 8.22 -3.73
CA PRO A 55 15.57 6.87 -3.22
C PRO A 55 14.10 6.64 -2.85
N TYR A 56 13.55 5.48 -3.25
CA TYR A 56 12.16 5.10 -2.99
C TYR A 56 12.06 3.70 -2.40
N ARG A 57 11.06 3.51 -1.53
CA ARG A 57 10.58 2.20 -1.06
C ARG A 57 9.13 2.01 -1.48
N LEU A 58 8.83 0.91 -2.15
CA LEU A 58 7.48 0.51 -2.54
C LEU A 58 7.07 -0.72 -1.75
N THR A 59 6.01 -0.62 -0.97
CA THR A 59 5.30 -1.78 -0.42
C THR A 59 4.14 -2.10 -1.34
N LEU A 60 4.10 -3.31 -1.89
CA LEU A 60 3.11 -3.73 -2.87
C LEU A 60 2.34 -4.95 -2.36
N GLY A 61 1.02 -4.94 -2.54
CA GLY A 61 0.12 -6.06 -2.31
C GLY A 61 -0.77 -6.25 -3.53
N LEU A 62 -0.86 -7.48 -4.02
CA LEU A 62 -1.70 -7.84 -5.15
C LEU A 62 -2.88 -8.69 -4.68
N VAL A 63 -4.06 -8.43 -5.21
CA VAL A 63 -5.28 -9.22 -4.98
C VAL A 63 -5.78 -9.71 -6.34
N GLU A 64 -5.50 -10.98 -6.64
CA GLU A 64 -5.78 -11.55 -7.96
C GLU A 64 -7.28 -11.62 -8.24
N ARG A 65 -8.08 -11.96 -7.21
CA ARG A 65 -9.54 -12.07 -7.32
C ARG A 65 -10.19 -10.80 -7.85
N ASP A 66 -9.68 -9.65 -7.44
CA ASP A 66 -10.25 -8.34 -7.77
C ASP A 66 -9.52 -7.67 -8.95
N GLY A 67 -8.50 -8.32 -9.52
CA GLY A 67 -7.70 -7.76 -10.61
C GLY A 67 -6.95 -6.48 -10.23
N HIS A 68 -6.74 -6.27 -8.92
CA HIS A 68 -6.24 -5.02 -8.38
C HIS A 68 -4.95 -5.21 -7.59
N ALA A 69 -4.06 -4.23 -7.75
CA ALA A 69 -2.88 -4.06 -6.93
C ALA A 69 -3.04 -2.80 -6.08
N SER A 70 -2.48 -2.85 -4.88
CA SER A 70 -2.47 -1.76 -3.93
C SER A 70 -1.11 -1.68 -3.26
N GLY A 71 -0.75 -0.53 -2.72
CA GLY A 71 0.54 -0.38 -2.09
C GLY A 71 0.79 1.02 -1.54
N SER A 72 2.00 1.21 -1.04
CA SER A 72 2.48 2.52 -0.63
C SER A 72 3.87 2.77 -1.19
N LEU A 73 4.06 3.94 -1.81
CA LEU A 73 5.35 4.42 -2.24
C LEU A 73 5.85 5.46 -1.24
N VAL A 74 7.04 5.26 -0.71
CA VAL A 74 7.70 6.16 0.23
C VAL A 74 8.90 6.78 -0.48
N ASN A 75 8.94 8.11 -0.52
CA ASN A 75 10.16 8.83 -0.86
C ASN A 75 11.06 8.83 0.38
N LEU A 76 12.21 8.15 0.32
CA LEU A 76 13.08 7.96 1.47
C LEU A 76 13.85 9.23 1.86
N GLU A 77 14.01 10.17 0.92
CA GLU A 77 14.67 11.46 1.16
C GLU A 77 13.73 12.44 1.88
N SER A 78 12.52 12.63 1.37
CA SER A 78 11.53 13.55 1.97
C SER A 78 10.61 12.91 3.01
N ARG A 79 10.67 11.59 3.17
CA ARG A 79 9.79 10.77 4.03
C ARG A 79 8.29 10.89 3.70
N LYS A 80 7.95 11.39 2.52
CA LYS A 80 6.57 11.45 2.05
C LYS A 80 6.07 10.06 1.66
N VAL A 81 4.83 9.76 2.04
CA VAL A 81 4.16 8.50 1.76
C VAL A 81 3.00 8.74 0.81
N TYR A 82 2.93 7.92 -0.23
CA TYR A 82 1.87 7.93 -1.23
C TYR A 82 1.15 6.59 -1.22
N ALA A 83 -0.14 6.58 -0.90
CA ALA A 83 -0.96 5.37 -1.00
C ALA A 83 -1.41 5.18 -2.44
N GLY A 84 -1.31 3.96 -2.96
CA GLY A 84 -1.54 3.64 -4.35
C GLY A 84 -2.48 2.47 -4.56
N SER A 85 -3.32 2.56 -5.58
CA SER A 85 -4.06 1.40 -6.08
C SER A 85 -4.35 1.50 -7.57
N GLY A 86 -4.58 0.36 -8.20
CA GLY A 86 -4.97 0.30 -9.60
C GLY A 86 -4.91 -1.11 -10.19
N PRO A 87 -5.14 -1.25 -11.49
CA PRO A 87 -5.16 -2.56 -12.14
C PRO A 87 -3.76 -3.14 -12.29
N PHE A 88 -3.71 -4.45 -12.48
CA PHE A 88 -2.53 -5.14 -12.98
C PHE A 88 -2.87 -6.00 -14.20
N LYS A 89 -1.88 -6.30 -15.02
CA LYS A 89 -2.01 -7.16 -16.20
C LYS A 89 -0.87 -8.16 -16.24
N ARG A 90 -1.21 -9.45 -16.38
CA ARG A 90 -0.23 -10.50 -16.65
C ARG A 90 0.32 -10.35 -18.07
N LEU A 91 1.64 -10.38 -18.20
CA LEU A 91 2.34 -10.43 -19.47
C LEU A 91 2.92 -11.85 -19.65
N VAL A 92 3.46 -12.14 -20.84
CA VAL A 92 4.10 -13.43 -21.12
C VAL A 92 5.37 -13.60 -20.27
N ASP A 93 6.08 -12.50 -20.03
CA ASP A 93 7.41 -12.42 -19.40
C ASP A 93 7.40 -11.62 -18.09
N GLY A 94 6.23 -11.31 -17.53
CA GLY A 94 6.16 -10.44 -16.36
C GLY A 94 4.76 -10.03 -15.93
N THR A 95 4.69 -8.96 -15.16
CA THR A 95 3.40 -8.36 -14.74
C THR A 95 3.49 -6.85 -14.77
N GLU A 96 2.58 -6.23 -15.50
CA GLU A 96 2.42 -4.79 -15.56
C GLU A 96 1.50 -4.32 -14.44
N LEU A 97 1.89 -3.24 -13.76
CA LEU A 97 1.20 -2.62 -12.65
C LEU A 97 0.98 -1.15 -12.99
N THR A 98 -0.26 -0.69 -12.88
CA THR A 98 -0.59 0.73 -13.01
C THR A 98 -1.28 1.20 -11.74
N LEU A 99 -0.61 2.01 -10.93
CA LEU A 99 -1.14 2.52 -9.67
C LEU A 99 -1.35 4.04 -9.74
N LYS A 100 -2.50 4.50 -9.28
CA LYS A 100 -2.73 5.93 -9.00
C LYS A 100 -2.33 6.20 -7.57
N LEU A 101 -1.44 7.16 -7.36
CA LEU A 101 -0.86 7.49 -6.07
C LEU A 101 -1.49 8.74 -5.47
N TYR A 102 -1.83 8.66 -4.18
CA TYR A 102 -2.52 9.70 -3.43
C TYR A 102 -1.73 10.08 -2.17
N GLU A 103 -1.69 11.36 -1.87
CA GLU A 103 -1.17 11.92 -0.61
C GLU A 103 -2.32 12.68 0.04
N ASN A 104 -2.72 12.29 1.25
CA ASN A 104 -3.83 12.91 2.00
C ASN A 104 -5.13 13.03 1.17
N GLY A 105 -5.48 11.98 0.42
CA GLY A 105 -6.66 11.94 -0.44
C GLY A 105 -6.54 12.71 -1.77
N THR A 106 -5.45 13.44 -1.99
CA THR A 106 -5.20 14.16 -3.25
C THR A 106 -4.39 13.30 -4.22
N HIS A 107 -4.81 13.19 -5.48
CA HIS A 107 -4.03 12.50 -6.52
C HIS A 107 -2.74 13.26 -6.80
N ARG A 108 -1.60 12.58 -6.64
CA ARG A 108 -0.26 13.17 -6.75
C ARG A 108 0.60 12.57 -7.83
N ALA A 109 0.36 11.34 -8.24
CA ALA A 109 1.16 10.71 -9.27
C ALA A 109 0.48 9.47 -9.87
N ASN A 110 0.98 9.04 -11.02
CA ASN A 110 0.74 7.72 -11.58
C ASN A 110 2.05 6.93 -11.55
N LEU A 111 1.97 5.66 -11.21
CA LEU A 111 3.09 4.74 -11.12
C LEU A 111 2.84 3.59 -12.08
N TYR A 112 3.73 3.46 -13.05
CA TYR A 112 3.69 2.41 -14.07
C TYR A 112 4.91 1.53 -13.86
N LEU A 113 4.72 0.26 -13.53
CA LEU A 113 5.82 -0.67 -13.27
C LEU A 113 5.60 -1.97 -14.03
N VAL A 114 6.69 -2.58 -14.46
CA VAL A 114 6.71 -3.93 -15.01
C VAL A 114 7.64 -4.76 -14.13
N ARG A 115 7.10 -5.82 -13.54
CA ARG A 115 7.90 -6.84 -12.88
C ARG A 115 8.55 -7.70 -13.95
N ARG A 116 9.87 -7.78 -13.94
CA ARG A 116 10.66 -8.69 -14.77
C ARG A 116 11.40 -9.66 -13.89
N ASP A 117 11.56 -10.88 -14.39
CA ASP A 117 12.39 -11.91 -13.80
C ASP A 117 13.40 -12.32 -14.88
N THR A 118 14.67 -11.96 -14.67
CA THR A 118 15.74 -12.25 -15.63
C THR A 118 16.85 -12.97 -14.88
N ASP A 119 17.08 -14.23 -15.25
CA ASP A 119 18.12 -15.09 -14.66
C ASP A 119 18.04 -15.16 -13.12
N GLY A 120 16.82 -15.21 -12.56
CA GLY A 120 16.58 -15.26 -11.12
C GLY A 120 16.71 -13.91 -10.40
N THR A 121 16.97 -12.83 -11.14
CA THR A 121 16.95 -11.46 -10.61
C THR A 121 15.60 -10.82 -10.89
N VAL A 122 14.86 -10.53 -9.83
CA VAL A 122 13.57 -9.83 -9.91
C VAL A 122 13.78 -8.33 -9.85
N THR A 123 13.23 -7.61 -10.82
CA THR A 123 13.19 -6.15 -10.83
C THR A 123 11.77 -5.63 -11.08
N LEU A 124 11.48 -4.45 -10.53
CA LEU A 124 10.32 -3.64 -10.85
C LEU A 124 10.82 -2.36 -11.53
N ASP A 125 10.72 -2.33 -12.85
CA ASP A 125 11.19 -1.22 -13.67
C ASP A 125 10.00 -0.44 -14.25
N GLY A 126 10.13 0.88 -14.36
CA GLY A 126 9.10 1.68 -15.02
C GLY A 126 9.21 3.16 -14.73
N HIS A 127 8.06 3.82 -14.57
CA HIS A 127 7.98 5.27 -14.47
C HIS A 127 7.04 5.75 -13.38
N LEU A 128 7.49 6.76 -12.63
CA LEU A 128 6.66 7.57 -11.75
C LEU A 128 6.40 8.91 -12.42
N ARG A 129 5.13 9.25 -12.64
CA ARG A 129 4.71 10.52 -13.24
C ARG A 129 3.94 11.33 -12.23
N THR A 130 4.51 12.43 -11.76
CA THR A 130 3.85 13.32 -10.81
C THR A 130 2.73 14.10 -11.51
N VAL A 131 1.64 14.30 -10.81
CA VAL A 131 0.50 15.10 -11.25
C VAL A 131 0.53 16.44 -10.54
N LEU A 132 0.64 17.51 -11.31
CA LEU A 132 0.54 18.89 -10.87
C LEU A 132 -0.66 19.52 -11.57
N LEU A 133 -1.60 20.08 -10.80
CA LEU A 133 -2.80 20.74 -11.33
C LEU A 133 -3.60 19.84 -12.30
N GLY A 134 -3.69 18.54 -12.01
CA GLY A 134 -4.43 17.58 -12.84
C GLY A 134 -3.73 17.15 -14.13
N ARG A 135 -2.48 17.55 -14.36
CA ARG A 135 -1.67 17.16 -15.52
C ARG A 135 -0.38 16.47 -15.07
N GLU A 136 0.04 15.45 -15.82
CA GLU A 136 1.35 14.83 -15.59
C GLU A 136 2.45 15.84 -15.93
N ALA A 137 3.39 16.04 -15.00
CA ALA A 137 4.38 17.11 -15.09
C ALA A 137 5.82 16.59 -15.04
N LEU A 138 6.18 15.82 -14.01
CA LEU A 138 7.55 15.33 -13.81
C LEU A 138 7.58 13.81 -13.90
N GLY A 139 8.37 13.29 -14.81
CA GLY A 139 8.61 11.85 -14.97
C GLY A 139 9.92 11.43 -14.30
N TYR A 140 9.89 10.31 -13.60
CA TYR A 140 11.07 9.64 -13.05
C TYR A 140 11.08 8.21 -13.58
N THR A 141 12.23 7.73 -14.02
CA THR A 141 12.43 6.31 -14.31
C THR A 141 12.80 5.62 -13.01
N LEU A 142 12.01 4.61 -12.64
CA LEU A 142 12.20 3.81 -11.45
C LEU A 142 12.84 2.47 -11.79
N GLN A 143 13.79 2.08 -10.96
CA GLN A 143 14.31 0.72 -10.90
C GLN A 143 14.31 0.28 -9.45
N LEU A 144 13.46 -0.69 -9.11
CA LEU A 144 13.26 -1.21 -7.77
C LEU A 144 13.61 -2.69 -7.71
N ARG A 145 14.17 -3.12 -6.59
CA ARG A 145 14.55 -4.52 -6.32
C ARG A 145 13.86 -5.00 -5.06
N PRO A 146 13.46 -6.28 -4.98
CA PRO A 146 12.86 -6.81 -3.78
C PRO A 146 13.86 -6.73 -2.62
N ILE A 147 13.35 -6.35 -1.45
CA ILE A 147 14.09 -6.43 -0.20
C ILE A 147 13.69 -7.76 0.44
N PRO A 148 14.66 -8.56 0.92
CA PRO A 148 14.34 -9.69 1.77
C PRO A 148 13.58 -9.19 3.00
N THR A 149 12.29 -9.54 3.10
CA THR A 149 11.58 -9.42 4.38
C THR A 149 12.09 -10.52 5.31
N PRO A 150 12.52 -10.17 6.55
CA PRO A 150 13.02 -11.13 7.52
C PRO A 150 11.98 -12.15 7.96
#